data_AF-A0A257N113-F1
#
_entry.id   AF-A0A257N113-F1
#
_cell.length_a   1.000
_cell.length_b   1.000
_cell.length_c   1.000
_cell.angle_alpha   90.00
_cell.angle_beta   90.00
_cell.angle_gamma   90.00
#
_symmetry.space_group_name_H-M   'P 1'
#
loop_
_entity.id
_entity.type
_entity.pdbx_description
1 polymer ?
#
loop_
_entity_poly.entity_id
_entity_poly.type
_entity_poly.pdbx_seq_one_letter_code
_entity_poly.pdbx_strand_id
1 'polypeptide(L)' 'LTSAGITFTSHSFPDHYVFLPRDIDFKAPVLMPEKDAVKCTQFATQQHWFVPVNATLDVQFTQSLLTLLEKKYDR' A
#
# COMPACT_ATOMS: atom_id res chain seq x y z
N LEU A 1 -4.56 10.31 -7.31
CA LEU A 1 -5.16 9.69 -8.52
C LEU A 1 -5.99 10.70 -9.31
N THR A 2 -6.93 11.40 -8.68
CA THR A 2 -7.64 12.54 -9.30
C THR A 2 -6.68 13.66 -9.73
N SER A 3 -5.66 13.97 -8.92
CA SER A 3 -4.57 14.89 -9.30
C SER A 3 -3.74 14.44 -10.52
N ALA A 4 -3.76 13.15 -10.84
CA ALA A 4 -3.10 12.57 -12.01
C ALA A 4 -4.04 12.45 -13.23
N GLY A 5 -5.27 13.00 -13.15
CA GLY A 5 -6.25 12.96 -14.24
C GLY A 5 -6.96 11.61 -14.42
N ILE A 6 -6.87 10.69 -13.44
CA ILE A 6 -7.47 9.37 -13.53
C ILE A 6 -8.91 9.42 -13.00
N THR A 7 -9.86 8.94 -13.82
CA THR A 7 -11.25 8.70 -13.41
C THR A 7 -11.39 7.27 -12.88
N PHE A 8 -11.90 7.11 -11.66
CA PHE A 8 -12.07 5.79 -11.03
C PHE A 8 -13.28 5.79 -10.08
N THR A 9 -13.82 4.59 -9.83
CA THR A 9 -14.82 4.37 -8.79
C THR A 9 -14.10 4.02 -7.50
N SER A 10 -14.37 4.78 -6.43
CA SER A 10 -13.71 4.56 -5.14
C SER A 10 -14.46 3.51 -4.32
N HIS A 11 -13.74 2.49 -3.88
CA HIS A 11 -14.21 1.49 -2.92
C HIS A 11 -13.33 1.58 -1.66
N SER A 12 -13.92 2.02 -0.54
CA SER A 12 -13.18 2.18 0.73
C SER A 12 -13.42 0.99 1.63
N PHE A 13 -12.35 0.44 2.19
CA PHE A 13 -12.39 -0.65 3.15
C PHE A 13 -11.84 -0.19 4.51
N PRO A 14 -12.27 -0.83 5.63
CA PRO A 14 -11.70 -0.57 6.94
C PRO A 14 -10.19 -0.82 6.99
N ASP A 15 -9.50 -0.21 7.95
CA ASP A 15 -8.10 -0.56 8.17
C ASP A 15 -7.97 -2.02 8.63
N HIS A 16 -6.87 -2.67 8.26
CA HIS A 16 -6.65 -4.11 8.47
C HIS A 16 -7.71 -5.04 7.86
N TYR A 17 -8.48 -4.58 6.87
CA TYR A 17 -9.45 -5.43 6.19
C TYR A 17 -8.78 -6.67 5.57
N VAL A 18 -9.42 -7.83 5.76
CA VAL A 18 -9.03 -9.12 5.17
C VAL A 18 -9.75 -9.24 3.84
N PHE A 19 -9.02 -9.05 2.75
CA PHE A 19 -9.57 -9.13 1.41
C PHE A 19 -9.90 -10.57 1.03
N LEU A 20 -11.08 -10.77 0.46
CA LEU A 20 -11.48 -12.00 -0.21
C LEU A 20 -11.49 -11.79 -1.72
N PRO A 21 -11.37 -12.86 -2.53
CA PRO A 21 -11.38 -12.74 -4.00
C PRO A 21 -12.60 -11.98 -4.54
N ARG A 22 -13.77 -12.21 -3.94
CA ARG A 22 -15.03 -11.54 -4.29
C ARG A 22 -15.05 -10.03 -4.05
N ASP A 23 -14.18 -9.52 -3.17
CA ASP A 23 -14.16 -8.10 -2.82
C ASP A 23 -13.41 -7.25 -3.86
N ILE A 24 -12.60 -7.92 -4.70
CA ILE A 24 -11.85 -7.30 -5.80
C ILE A 24 -12.17 -7.91 -7.17
N ASP A 25 -13.21 -8.75 -7.26
CA ASP A 25 -13.67 -9.35 -8.51
C ASP A 25 -14.52 -8.35 -9.30
N PHE A 26 -13.83 -7.41 -9.95
CA PHE A 26 -14.44 -6.41 -10.82
C PHE A 26 -14.11 -6.72 -12.28
N LYS A 27 -15.06 -6.44 -13.19
CA LYS A 27 -14.84 -6.52 -14.64
C LYS A 27 -13.92 -5.43 -15.20
N ALA A 28 -13.38 -4.58 -14.32
CA ALA A 28 -12.55 -3.43 -14.66
C ALA A 28 -11.23 -3.51 -13.87
N PRO A 29 -10.15 -2.87 -14.35
CA PRO A 29 -8.89 -2.84 -13.64
C PRO A 29 -9.05 -2.29 -12.22
N VAL A 30 -8.55 -3.04 -11.24
CA VAL A 30 -8.59 -2.68 -9.83
C VAL A 30 -7.25 -2.08 -9.46
N LEU A 31 -7.26 -0.86 -8.92
CA LEU A 31 -6.07 -0.19 -8.43
C LEU A 31 -6.10 -0.12 -6.91
N MET A 32 -5.04 -0.56 -6.25
CA MET A 32 -4.93 -0.55 -4.79
C MET A 32 -3.57 -0.05 -4.31
N PRO A 33 -3.44 0.42 -3.07
CA PRO A 33 -2.13 0.69 -2.47
C PRO A 33 -1.31 -0.60 -2.35
N GLU A 34 0.02 -0.50 -2.37
CA GLU A 34 0.93 -1.64 -2.16
C GLU A 34 0.61 -2.43 -0.87
N LYS A 35 0.24 -1.73 0.22
CA LYS A 35 -0.20 -2.34 1.50
C LYS A 35 -1.33 -3.35 1.35
N ASP A 36 -2.25 -3.09 0.44
CA ASP A 36 -3.41 -3.96 0.24
C ASP A 36 -3.14 -4.99 -0.85
N ALA A 37 -2.30 -4.65 -1.84
CA ALA A 37 -1.81 -5.60 -2.84
C ALA A 37 -1.10 -6.80 -2.22
N VAL A 38 -0.25 -6.58 -1.20
CA VAL A 38 0.46 -7.68 -0.52
C VAL A 38 -0.50 -8.68 0.15
N LYS A 39 -1.69 -8.22 0.59
CA LYS A 39 -2.74 -9.09 1.16
C LYS A 39 -3.48 -9.89 0.09
N CYS A 40 -3.65 -9.31 -1.10
CA CYS A 40 -4.39 -9.91 -2.22
C CYS A 40 -3.53 -10.81 -3.11
N THR A 41 -2.21 -10.88 -2.90
CA THR A 41 -1.25 -11.62 -3.74
C THR A 41 -1.67 -13.05 -4.04
N GLN A 42 -2.33 -13.74 -3.10
CA GLN A 42 -2.75 -15.14 -3.24
C GLN A 42 -3.81 -15.37 -4.32
N PHE A 43 -4.59 -14.36 -4.66
CA PHE A 43 -5.68 -14.43 -5.64
C PHE A 43 -5.60 -13.26 -6.65
N ALA A 44 -4.44 -12.62 -6.74
CA ALA A 44 -4.23 -11.51 -7.65
C ALA A 44 -4.22 -11.97 -9.11
N THR A 45 -4.84 -11.20 -9.99
CA THR A 45 -4.89 -11.46 -11.44
C THR A 45 -4.20 -10.31 -12.19
N GLN A 46 -4.08 -10.44 -13.52
CA GLN A 46 -3.54 -9.37 -14.37
C GLN A 46 -4.37 -8.07 -14.37
N GLN A 47 -5.60 -8.11 -13.83
CA GLN A 47 -6.46 -6.94 -13.71
C GLN A 47 -6.21 -6.17 -12.41
N HIS A 48 -5.38 -6.70 -11.51
CA HIS A 48 -5.06 -6.08 -10.23
C HIS A 48 -3.72 -5.34 -10.32
N TRP A 49 -3.79 -4.04 -10.12
CA TRP A 49 -2.66 -3.13 -10.18
C TRP A 49 -2.45 -2.49 -8.81
N PHE A 50 -1.20 -2.15 -8.52
CA PHE A 50 -0.88 -1.38 -7.34
C PHE A 50 -0.08 -0.13 -7.70
N VAL A 51 -0.25 0.91 -6.89
CA VAL A 51 0.56 2.12 -7.00
C VAL A 51 1.70 2.02 -5.98
N PRO A 52 2.95 1.85 -6.43
CA PRO A 52 4.09 1.91 -5.52
C PRO A 52 4.21 3.33 -4.97
N VAL A 53 4.41 3.44 -3.66
CA VAL A 53 4.67 4.72 -3.01
C VAL A 53 6.18 4.81 -2.77
N ASN A 54 6.85 5.64 -3.57
CA ASN A 54 8.24 5.97 -3.31
C ASN A 54 8.31 7.05 -2.23
N ALA A 55 8.65 6.66 -1.00
CA ALA A 55 8.99 7.60 0.05
C ALA A 55 10.47 7.98 -0.06
N THR A 56 10.75 9.28 -0.21
CA THR A 56 12.11 9.81 -0.06
C THR A 56 12.28 10.24 1.39
N LEU A 57 13.09 9.50 2.14
CA LEU A 57 13.38 9.83 3.55
C LEU A 57 14.55 10.80 3.60
N ASP A 58 14.42 11.85 4.42
CA ASP A 58 15.52 12.76 4.70
C ASP A 58 16.64 12.02 5.45
N VAL A 59 17.88 12.37 5.14
CA VAL A 59 19.09 11.79 5.75
C VAL A 59 19.09 12.06 7.25
N GLN A 60 18.66 13.25 7.68
CA GLN A 60 18.59 13.62 9.11
C GLN A 60 17.56 12.77 9.87
N PHE A 61 16.41 12.50 9.24
CA PHE A 61 15.40 11.60 9.80
C PHE A 61 15.96 10.18 9.96
N THR A 62 16.65 9.68 8.94
CA THR A 62 17.24 8.33 8.95
C THR A 62 18.28 8.18 10.07
N GLN A 63 19.18 9.16 10.24
CA GLN A 63 20.19 9.15 11.30
C GLN A 63 19.57 9.19 12.71
N SER A 64 18.55 10.04 12.88
CA SER A 64 17.83 10.15 14.15
C SER A 64 17.10 8.85 14.51
N LEU A 65 16.47 8.21 13.52
CA LEU A 65 15.78 6.93 13.68
C LEU A 65 16.74 5.82 14.09
N LEU A 66 17.89 5.70 13.41
CA LEU A 66 18.91 4.69 13.74
C LEU A 66 19.45 4.87 15.16
N THR A 67 19.75 6.12 15.55
CA THR A 67 20.21 6.44 16.91
C THR A 67 19.18 6.03 17.97
N LEU A 68 17.88 6.19 17.69
CA LEU A 68 16.80 5.79 18.61
C LEU A 68 16.65 4.26 18.68
N LEU A 69 16.83 3.56 17.57
CA LEU A 69 16.76 2.10 17.53
C LEU A 69 17.94 1.47 18.31
N GLU A 70 19.15 1.97 18.13
CA GLU A 70 20.35 1.52 18.87
C GLU A 70 20.16 1.70 20.38
N LYS A 71 19.75 2.90 20.81
CA LYS A 71 19.47 3.18 22.24
C LYS A 71 18.39 2.29 22.86
N LYS A 72 17.51 1.70 22.05
CA LYS A 72 16.42 0.84 22.52
C LYS A 72 16.81 -0.64 22.52
N TYR A 73 17.79 -1.04 21.72
CA TYR A 73 18.31 -2.41 21.66
C TYR A 73 19.52 -2.66 22.58
N ASP A 74 20.21 -1.60 23.01
CA ASP A 74 21.26 -1.62 24.05
C ASP A 74 20.69 -1.62 25.50
N ARG A 75 19.41 -1.96 25.67
CA ARG A 75 18.70 -2.09 26.95
C ARG A 75 17.96 -3.42 27.03
#